data_AF-A0A810D7P7-F1
#
_entry.id   AF-A0A810D7P7-F1
#
_cell.length_a   1.000
_cell.length_b   1.000
_cell.length_c   1.000
_cell.angle_alpha   90.00
_cell.angle_beta   90.00
_cell.angle_gamma   90.00
#
_symmetry.space_group_name_H-M   'P 1'
#
loop_
_entity.id
_entity.type
_entity.pdbx_description
1 polymer ?
#
loop_
_entity_poly.entity_id
_entity_poly.type
_entity_poly.pdbx_seq_one_letter_code
_entity_poly.pdbx_strand_id
1 'polypeptide(L)'
;MNNQGWQGTFDDPILLPDGRKLITLHDAATVITKLPRPEHDAPEWQAAIEALMLVVDLGGPTIFARVGVVRALSRHQKPFVKPRKKRVRAYTNRQMMKRPWIVKHQPRPIRSASTCAAWGAEVDARFL
;
A
#
# COMPACT_ATOMS: atom_id res chain seq x y z
N MET A 1 -24.37 4.29 -20.42
CA MET A 1 -24.11 5.49 -19.59
C MET A 1 -25.02 5.39 -18.39
N ASN A 2 -24.45 5.21 -17.19
CA ASN A 2 -25.23 4.91 -15.99
C ASN A 2 -25.77 6.23 -15.45
N ASN A 3 -26.94 6.64 -15.94
CA ASN A 3 -27.56 7.93 -15.65
C ASN A 3 -28.23 7.99 -14.26
N GLN A 4 -27.61 7.37 -13.26
CA GLN A 4 -28.19 7.24 -11.92
C GLN A 4 -27.97 8.49 -11.06
N GLY A 5 -27.08 9.40 -11.46
CA GLY A 5 -26.80 10.65 -10.75
C GLY A 5 -26.57 10.41 -9.26
N TRP A 6 -27.29 11.14 -8.41
CA TRP A 6 -27.24 10.99 -6.95
C TRP A 6 -27.72 9.64 -6.41
N GLN A 7 -28.52 8.90 -7.18
CA GLN A 7 -29.02 7.57 -6.78
C GLN A 7 -28.03 6.44 -7.14
N GLY A 8 -26.88 6.77 -7.73
CA GLY A 8 -25.83 5.79 -8.00
C GLY A 8 -25.36 5.10 -6.73
N THR A 9 -25.25 3.78 -6.78
CA THR A 9 -24.74 2.95 -5.68
C THR A 9 -23.22 2.80 -5.79
N PHE A 10 -22.54 2.77 -4.65
CA PHE A 10 -21.15 2.33 -4.60
C PHE A 10 -21.08 0.82 -4.87
N ASP A 11 -20.10 0.40 -5.68
CA ASP A 11 -19.84 -1.02 -5.93
C ASP A 11 -19.45 -1.76 -4.64
N ASP A 12 -18.74 -1.05 -3.74
CA ASP A 12 -18.38 -1.54 -2.41
C ASP A 12 -18.80 -0.52 -1.34
N PRO A 13 -19.81 -0.83 -0.50
CA PRO A 13 -20.33 0.08 0.52
C PRO A 13 -19.27 0.57 1.50
N ILE A 14 -19.37 1.83 1.92
CA ILE A 14 -18.41 2.43 2.86
C ILE A 14 -18.93 2.25 4.29
N LEU A 15 -18.10 1.66 5.15
CA LEU A 15 -18.42 1.53 6.58
C LEU A 15 -18.03 2.80 7.33
N LEU A 16 -18.96 3.38 8.08
CA LEU A 16 -18.70 4.48 9.00
C LEU A 16 -18.23 3.95 10.36
N PRO A 17 -17.50 4.77 11.14
CA PRO A 17 -17.13 4.42 12.51
C PRO A 17 -18.34 4.14 13.40
N ASP A 18 -19.49 4.76 13.09
CA ASP A 18 -20.76 4.55 13.80
C ASP A 18 -21.44 3.21 13.46
N GLY A 19 -20.84 2.39 12.59
CA GLY A 19 -21.42 1.11 12.12
C GLY A 19 -22.44 1.24 10.98
N ARG A 20 -22.78 2.47 10.59
CA ARG A 20 -23.64 2.74 9.41
C ARG A 20 -22.88 2.45 8.12
N LYS A 21 -23.62 2.10 7.06
CA LYS A 21 -23.06 1.86 5.72
C LYS A 21 -23.56 2.91 4.74
N LEU A 22 -22.65 3.55 3.99
CA LEU A 22 -23.02 4.38 2.85
C LEU A 22 -23.12 3.49 1.63
N ILE A 23 -24.33 3.41 1.08
CA ILE A 23 -24.64 2.58 -0.08
C ILE A 23 -24.73 3.45 -1.32
N THR A 24 -25.25 4.66 -1.20
CA THR A 24 -25.48 5.57 -2.33
C THR A 24 -24.61 6.82 -2.27
N LEU A 25 -24.42 7.46 -3.44
CA LEU A 25 -23.77 8.76 -3.55
C LEU A 25 -24.53 9.85 -2.79
N HIS A 26 -25.87 9.78 -2.78
CA HIS A 26 -26.71 10.66 -1.97
C HIS A 26 -26.46 10.51 -0.46
N ASP A 27 -26.27 9.29 0.04
CA ASP A 27 -25.92 9.07 1.46
C ASP A 27 -24.60 9.75 1.80
N ALA A 28 -23.61 9.65 0.91
CA ALA A 28 -22.32 10.33 1.08
C ALA A 28 -22.47 11.86 1.10
N ALA A 29 -23.27 12.43 0.20
CA ALA A 29 -23.56 13.87 0.19
C ALA A 29 -24.27 14.33 1.48
N THR A 30 -25.18 13.50 1.99
CA THR A 30 -25.88 13.75 3.25
C THR A 30 -24.93 13.76 4.45
N VAL A 31 -23.88 12.92 4.44
CA VAL A 31 -22.84 12.96 5.48
C VAL A 31 -22.05 14.27 5.39
N ILE A 32 -21.60 14.64 4.19
CA ILE A 32 -20.77 15.83 3.97
C ILE A 32 -21.50 17.10 4.39
N THR A 33 -22.76 17.25 3.99
CA THR A 33 -23.58 18.45 4.30
C THR A 33 -23.88 18.61 5.80
N LYS A 34 -23.80 17.53 6.58
CA LYS A 34 -23.99 17.56 8.04
C LYS A 34 -22.72 17.88 8.83
N LEU A 35 -21.56 17.97 8.17
CA LEU A 35 -20.30 18.25 8.84
C LEU A 35 -20.21 19.69 9.33
N PRO A 36 -19.51 19.95 10.45
CA PRO A 36 -19.20 21.30 10.86
C PRO A 36 -18.26 21.96 9.84
N ARG A 37 -18.43 23.28 9.62
CA ARG A 37 -17.66 24.08 8.67
C ARG A 37 -16.13 23.84 8.66
N PRO A 38 -15.42 23.79 9.81
CA PRO A 38 -13.97 23.55 9.80
C PRO A 38 -13.57 22.17 9.29
N GLU A 39 -14.45 21.17 9.37
CA GLU A 39 -14.21 19.85 8.78
C GLU A 39 -14.54 19.86 7.29
N HIS A 40 -15.65 20.48 6.92
CA HIS A 40 -16.07 20.60 5.53
C HIS A 40 -15.02 21.30 4.65
N ASP A 41 -14.38 22.36 5.15
CA ASP A 41 -13.37 23.13 4.41
C ASP A 41 -11.99 22.46 4.37
N ALA A 42 -11.84 21.29 5.01
CA ALA A 42 -10.59 20.54 4.97
C ALA A 42 -10.30 19.99 3.57
N PRO A 43 -9.03 19.92 3.16
CA PRO A 43 -8.66 19.52 1.80
C PRO A 43 -9.12 18.10 1.45
N GLU A 44 -9.17 17.18 2.42
CA GLU A 44 -9.65 15.82 2.19
C GLU A 44 -11.16 15.78 1.91
N TRP A 45 -11.94 16.62 2.58
CA TRP A 45 -13.39 16.72 2.37
C TRP A 45 -13.72 17.46 1.07
N GLN A 46 -12.97 18.52 0.73
CA GLN A 46 -13.10 19.19 -0.58
C GLN A 46 -12.78 18.24 -1.74
N ALA A 47 -11.69 17.47 -1.66
CA ALA A 47 -11.38 16.45 -2.66
C ALA A 47 -12.47 15.36 -2.77
N ALA A 48 -13.11 15.00 -1.65
CA ALA A 48 -14.24 14.07 -1.66
C ALA A 48 -15.48 14.66 -2.37
N ILE A 49 -15.77 15.96 -2.16
CA ILE A 49 -16.85 16.68 -2.83
C ILE A 49 -16.60 16.73 -4.33
N GLU A 50 -15.40 17.12 -4.76
CA GLU A 50 -15.02 17.17 -6.18
C GLU A 50 -15.16 15.80 -6.85
N ALA A 51 -14.70 14.74 -6.18
CA ALA A 51 -14.83 13.37 -6.68
C ALA A 51 -16.30 12.92 -6.77
N LEU A 52 -17.16 13.33 -5.83
CA LEU A 52 -18.60 13.07 -5.89
C LEU A 52 -19.25 13.80 -7.07
N MET A 53 -18.97 15.09 -7.25
CA MET A 53 -19.51 15.87 -8.37
C MET A 53 -19.06 15.29 -9.71
N LEU A 54 -17.79 14.89 -9.83
CA LEU A 54 -17.28 14.23 -11.04
C LEU A 54 -18.06 12.96 -11.40
N VAL A 55 -18.40 12.13 -10.41
CA VAL A 55 -19.16 10.90 -10.64
C VAL A 55 -20.61 11.20 -11.02
N VAL A 56 -21.23 12.18 -10.37
CA VAL A 56 -22.63 12.56 -10.63
C VAL A 56 -22.80 13.22 -11.99
N ASP A 57 -21.92 14.17 -12.34
CA ASP A 57 -22.06 14.99 -13.55
C ASP A 57 -21.55 14.28 -14.80
N LEU A 58 -20.42 13.57 -14.71
CA LEU A 58 -19.77 12.93 -15.85
C LEU A 58 -20.05 11.42 -15.93
N GLY A 59 -20.74 10.84 -14.94
CA GLY A 59 -21.04 9.40 -14.91
C GLY A 59 -19.78 8.53 -14.78
N GLY A 60 -18.76 9.02 -14.07
CA GLY A 60 -17.49 8.33 -13.86
C GLY A 60 -17.57 7.12 -12.91
N PRO A 61 -16.50 6.31 -12.81
CA PRO A 61 -16.44 5.20 -11.86
C PRO A 61 -16.67 5.65 -10.41
N THR A 62 -17.58 4.98 -9.70
CA THR A 62 -17.96 5.31 -8.31
C THR A 62 -16.80 5.14 -7.31
N ILE A 63 -15.74 4.42 -7.69
CA ILE A 63 -14.49 4.30 -6.95
C ILE A 63 -13.86 5.66 -6.62
N PHE A 64 -13.97 6.66 -7.50
CA PHE A 64 -13.38 7.99 -7.22
C PHE A 64 -14.03 8.64 -6.00
N ALA A 65 -15.36 8.72 -6.01
CA ALA A 65 -16.13 9.21 -4.87
C ALA A 65 -15.85 8.38 -3.61
N ARG A 66 -15.76 7.05 -3.74
CA ARG A 66 -15.44 6.16 -2.61
C ARG A 66 -14.09 6.47 -1.97
N VAL A 67 -13.03 6.58 -2.79
CA VAL A 67 -11.67 6.85 -2.30
C VAL A 67 -11.60 8.22 -1.62
N GLY A 68 -12.27 9.23 -2.17
CA GLY A 68 -12.37 10.55 -1.56
C GLY A 68 -13.00 10.49 -0.17
N VAL A 69 -14.19 9.91 -0.05
CA VAL A 69 -14.93 9.80 1.22
C VAL A 69 -14.15 8.96 2.25
N VAL A 70 -13.59 7.81 1.85
CA VAL A 70 -12.80 6.97 2.77
C VAL A 70 -11.57 7.72 3.29
N ARG A 71 -10.90 8.49 2.43
CA ARG A 71 -9.72 9.28 2.83
C ARG A 71 -10.10 10.43 3.77
N ALA A 72 -11.23 11.08 3.53
CA ALA A 72 -11.76 12.12 4.41
C ALA A 72 -12.14 11.58 5.79
N LEU A 73 -12.83 10.44 5.85
CA LEU A 73 -13.15 9.74 7.10
C LEU A 73 -11.90 9.28 7.86
N SER A 74 -10.83 8.96 7.14
CA SER A 74 -9.57 8.49 7.72
C SER A 74 -8.62 9.61 8.17
N ARG A 75 -9.00 10.89 8.09
CA ARG A 75 -8.07 12.03 8.33
C ARG A 75 -7.42 12.03 9.71
N HIS A 76 -8.15 11.54 10.72
CA HIS A 76 -7.66 11.46 12.11
C HIS A 76 -6.92 10.16 12.42
N GLN A 77 -6.90 9.21 11.47
CA GLN A 77 -6.18 7.96 11.61
C GLN A 77 -4.77 8.12 11.07
N LYS A 78 -3.76 7.78 11.88
CA LYS A 78 -2.39 7.71 11.38
C LYS A 78 -2.31 6.59 10.34
N PRO A 79 -1.88 6.87 9.09
CA PRO A 79 -1.76 5.82 8.10
C PRO A 79 -0.76 4.77 8.61
N PHE A 80 -1.16 3.50 8.57
CA PHE A 80 -0.23 2.40 8.85
C PHE A 80 0.77 2.30 7.70
N VAL A 81 1.93 2.92 7.87
CA VAL A 81 3.02 2.85 6.89
C VAL A 81 3.78 1.55 7.14
N LYS A 82 3.58 0.54 6.28
CA LYS A 82 4.46 -0.62 6.25
C LYS A 82 5.90 -0.14 6.00
N PRO A 83 6.90 -0.55 6.80
CA PRO A 83 8.27 -0.12 6.57
C PRO A 83 8.72 -0.57 5.18
N ARG A 84 9.16 0.38 4.36
CA ARG A 84 9.68 0.08 3.02
C ARG A 84 10.93 -0.77 3.18
N LYS A 85 10.85 -2.05 2.84
CA LYS A 85 12.03 -2.93 2.82
C LYS A 85 13.02 -2.37 1.81
N LYS A 86 14.19 -1.92 2.28
CA LYS A 86 15.28 -1.52 1.39
C LYS A 86 15.72 -2.76 0.63
N ARG A 87 15.61 -2.74 -0.70
CA ARG A 87 16.15 -3.82 -1.53
C ARG A 87 17.66 -3.86 -1.34
N VAL A 88 18.16 -4.90 -0.68
CA VAL A 88 19.60 -5.13 -0.54
C VAL A 88 20.13 -5.50 -1.92
N ARG A 89 21.23 -4.86 -2.35
CA ARG A 89 21.92 -5.27 -3.58
C ARG A 89 22.60 -6.61 -3.28
N ALA A 90 22.18 -7.66 -3.97
CA ALA A 90 22.92 -8.92 -3.97
C ALA A 90 24.21 -8.69 -4.77
N TYR A 91 25.36 -8.78 -4.10
CA TYR A 91 26.66 -8.71 -4.76
C TYR A 91 27.12 -10.11 -5.11
N THR A 92 27.65 -10.29 -6.32
CA THR A 92 28.38 -11.52 -6.65
C THR A 92 29.70 -11.57 -5.87
N ASN A 93 30.23 -12.78 -5.62
CA ASN A 93 31.54 -12.96 -4.96
C ASN A 93 32.65 -12.15 -5.65
N ARG A 94 32.62 -12.08 -6.99
CA ARG A 94 33.56 -11.28 -7.81
C ARG A 94 33.48 -9.78 -7.52
N GLN A 95 32.30 -9.26 -7.23
CA GLN A 95 32.10 -7.84 -6.89
C GLN A 95 32.43 -7.57 -5.42
N MET A 96 32.18 -8.51 -4.52
CA MET A 96 32.59 -8.39 -3.12
C MET A 96 34.12 -8.32 -2.97
N MET A 97 34.87 -9.13 -3.72
CA MET A 97 36.34 -9.17 -3.69
C MET A 97 37.02 -7.89 -4.19
N LYS A 98 36.32 -7.03 -4.94
CA LYS A 98 36.85 -5.74 -5.41
C LYS A 98 36.76 -4.62 -4.35
N ARG A 99 36.20 -4.89 -3.16
CA ARG A 99 36.05 -3.88 -2.10
C ARG A 99 37.29 -3.86 -1.20
N PRO A 100 38.01 -2.72 -1.09
CA PRO A 100 39.31 -2.65 -0.41
C PRO A 100 39.31 -3.05 1.07
N TRP A 101 38.18 -2.88 1.77
CA TRP A 101 38.08 -3.17 3.20
C TRP A 101 37.77 -4.64 3.51
N ILE A 102 37.18 -5.39 2.57
CA ILE A 102 36.87 -6.83 2.74
C ILE A 102 38.15 -7.67 2.65
N VAL A 103 39.05 -7.30 1.74
CA VAL A 103 40.35 -7.98 1.56
C VAL A 103 41.29 -7.72 2.73
N LYS A 104 41.23 -6.52 3.34
CA LYS A 104 42.12 -6.13 4.44
C LYS A 104 41.80 -6.78 5.80
N HIS A 105 40.57 -7.25 6.01
CA HIS A 105 40.12 -7.83 7.29
C HIS A 105 39.63 -9.28 7.16
N GLN A 106 40.09 -10.05 6.16
CA GLN A 106 39.92 -11.49 6.24
C GLN A 106 40.78 -12.03 7.40
N PRO A 107 40.24 -12.87 8.30
CA PRO A 107 41.07 -13.59 9.24
C PRO A 107 42.07 -14.41 8.41
N ARG A 108 43.38 -14.22 8.65
CA ARG A 108 44.39 -15.03 7.97
C ARG A 108 44.04 -16.50 8.25
N PRO A 109 44.02 -17.38 7.24
CA PRO A 109 43.87 -18.79 7.50
C PRO A 109 44.99 -19.20 8.46
N ILE A 110 44.61 -19.75 9.62
CA ILE A 110 45.56 -20.39 10.52
C ILE A 110 46.17 -21.52 9.71
N ARG A 111 47.46 -21.39 9.37
CA ARG A 111 48.24 -22.43 8.71
C ARG A 111 48.34 -23.63 9.66
N SER A 112 47.40 -24.55 9.57
CA SER A 112 47.66 -25.95 9.91
C SER A 112 46.83 -26.84 9.00
N ALA A 113 47.53 -27.82 8.45
CA ALA A 113 47.13 -28.68 7.37
C ALA A 113 45.91 -29.56 7.67
N SER A 114 45.35 -30.04 6.55
CA SER A 114 44.65 -31.32 6.40
C SER A 114 43.14 -31.33 6.67
N THR A 115 42.45 -31.90 5.68
CA THR A 115 41.03 -32.28 5.63
C THR A 115 40.00 -31.16 5.42
N CYS A 116 39.59 -30.99 4.17
CA CYS A 116 38.18 -30.89 3.74
C CYS A 116 38.12 -30.90 2.20
N ALA A 117 38.67 -31.95 1.59
CA ALA A 117 38.19 -32.39 0.27
C ALA A 117 36.90 -33.19 0.54
N ALA A 118 35.77 -32.51 0.67
CA ALA A 118 34.45 -33.13 0.82
C ALA A 118 33.33 -32.14 0.40
N TRP A 119 33.37 -31.66 -0.84
CA TRP A 119 32.20 -31.07 -1.50
C TRP A 119 32.20 -31.56 -2.95
N GLY A 120 31.79 -32.81 -3.11
CA GLY A 120 31.67 -33.46 -4.41
C GLY A 120 31.11 -34.87 -4.25
N ALA A 121 29.82 -35.00 -3.99
CA ALA A 121 29.05 -36.22 -4.26
C ALA A 121 27.54 -35.98 -4.10
N GLU A 122 26.77 -36.55 -5.03
CA GLU A 122 25.35 -36.90 -4.98
C GLU A 122 24.31 -35.86 -4.52
N VAL A 123 23.64 -35.23 -5.49
CA VAL A 123 22.18 -35.01 -5.39
C VAL A 123 21.52 -36.04 -6.29
N ASP A 124 21.21 -37.21 -5.73
CA ASP A 124 20.28 -38.15 -6.36
C ASP A 124 18.95 -38.18 -5.59
N ALA A 125 17.91 -38.41 -6.37
CA ALA A 125 16.52 -38.17 -6.08
C ALA A 125 15.94 -39.03 -4.95
N ARG A 126 14.71 -38.63 -4.55
CA ARG A 126 13.59 -39.49 -4.13
C ARG A 126 13.39 -39.60 -2.62
N PHE A 127 12.44 -38.83 -2.09
CA PHE A 127 11.42 -39.31 -1.13
C PHE A 127 10.22 -38.35 -1.11
N LEU A 128 9.10 -38.87 -1.65
CA LEU A 128 7.67 -38.56 -1.45
C LEU A 128 7.14 -37.13 -1.63
#